data_AF-A0A6I8M411-F1
#
_entry.id   AF-A0A6I8M411-F1
#
_cell.length_a   1.000
_cell.length_b   1.000
_cell.length_c   1.000
_cell.angle_alpha   90.00
_cell.angle_beta   90.00
_cell.angle_gamma   90.00
#
_symmetry.space_group_name_H-M   'P 1'
#
loop_
_entity.id
_entity.type
_entity.pdbx_description
1 polymer ?
#
loop_
_entity_poly.entity_id
_entity_poly.type
_entity_poly.pdbx_seq_one_letter_code
_entity_poly.pdbx_strand_id
1 'polypeptide(L)'
;MARDVASFTAAEADQLRRAMGAKRSDAKMKALMGRFFAGCAANGIDRELATRIFEQIHAFSGYGFPEAHSMSFALLVYASAWFKRYYPAAFCAGLLRAQPMGFYSPLSLVADARWHGVVTREPDINASLVHAALEPGPAATGGVALRLGLAAVRQVGADVAETIVAEREASGPYGSIGDLTERDSTSNPSWIRSI
;
A
#
# COMPACT_ATOMS: atom_id res chain seq x y z
N MET A 1 16.12 27.40 2.51
CA MET A 1 15.89 28.80 2.09
C MET A 1 15.94 29.79 3.25
N ALA A 2 14.90 29.94 4.10
CA ALA A 2 14.91 30.99 5.15
C ALA A 2 16.09 30.90 6.14
N ARG A 3 16.56 29.67 6.43
CA ARG A 3 17.77 29.42 7.23
C ARG A 3 19.03 29.94 6.53
N ASP A 4 19.13 29.72 5.22
CA ASP A 4 20.33 29.99 4.43
C ASP A 4 20.44 31.49 4.07
N VAL A 5 19.31 32.13 3.73
CA VAL A 5 19.29 33.53 3.28
C VAL A 5 19.12 34.53 4.42
N ALA A 6 18.42 34.16 5.50
CA ALA A 6 18.10 35.07 6.60
C ALA A 6 18.62 34.62 7.97
N SER A 7 19.46 33.57 8.01
CA SER A 7 20.04 33.02 9.24
C SER A 7 18.99 32.69 10.30
N PHE A 8 17.86 32.13 9.87
CA PHE A 8 16.83 31.61 10.77
C PHE A 8 17.32 30.32 11.43
N THR A 9 17.00 30.15 12.70
CA THR A 9 17.02 28.85 13.36
C THR A 9 15.95 27.93 12.74
N ALA A 10 16.07 26.61 12.97
CA ALA A 10 15.04 25.67 12.52
C ALA A 10 13.65 25.98 13.10
N ALA A 11 13.61 26.45 14.36
CA ALA A 11 12.37 26.84 15.03
C ALA A 11 11.74 28.10 14.40
N GLU A 12 12.53 29.15 14.14
CA GLU A 12 12.04 30.35 13.46
C GLU A 12 11.54 30.03 12.03
N ALA A 13 12.23 29.14 11.32
CA ALA A 13 11.81 28.70 9.98
C ALA A 13 10.47 27.95 10.00
N ASP A 14 10.24 27.06 10.97
CA ASP A 14 8.94 26.40 11.13
C ASP A 14 7.85 27.40 11.55
N GLN A 15 8.17 28.38 12.41
CA GLN A 15 7.24 29.45 12.77
C GLN A 15 6.82 30.28 11.55
N LEU A 16 7.76 30.61 10.65
CA LEU A 16 7.48 31.28 9.38
C LEU A 16 6.56 30.44 8.49
N ARG A 17 6.87 29.15 8.31
CA ARG A 17 6.04 28.21 7.54
C ARG A 17 4.61 28.15 8.08
N ARG A 18 4.43 28.03 9.40
CA ARG A 18 3.10 28.00 10.03
C ARG A 18 2.35 29.31 9.89
N ALA A 19 3.04 30.45 10.02
CA ALA A 19 2.43 31.77 9.89
C ALA A 19 1.91 32.01 8.46
N MET A 20 2.66 31.58 7.44
CA MET A 20 2.24 31.70 6.04
C MET A 20 1.01 30.85 5.69
N GLY A 21 0.85 29.68 6.33
CA GLY A 21 -0.33 28.82 6.13
C GLY A 21 -1.57 29.21 6.94
N ALA A 22 -1.45 30.12 7.91
CA ALA A 22 -2.53 30.46 8.84
C ALA A 22 -3.20 31.79 8.48
N LYS A 23 -4.49 31.75 8.10
CA LYS A 23 -5.31 32.95 7.77
C LYS A 23 -5.50 33.98 8.90
N ARG A 24 -4.95 33.77 10.10
CA ARG A 24 -5.33 34.51 11.34
C ARG A 24 -4.16 35.19 12.07
N SER A 25 -2.99 35.39 11.45
CA SER A 25 -1.82 35.88 12.19
C SER A 25 -0.99 36.96 11.49
N ASP A 26 -1.65 38.03 11.04
CA ASP A 26 -1.00 39.18 10.39
C ASP A 26 0.11 39.82 11.22
N ALA A 27 -0.11 39.98 12.53
CA ALA A 27 0.90 40.55 13.42
C ALA A 27 2.16 39.69 13.51
N LYS A 28 2.00 38.36 13.61
CA LYS A 28 3.10 37.40 13.66
C LYS A 28 3.82 37.31 12.32
N MET A 29 3.07 37.36 11.22
CA MET A 29 3.63 37.37 9.87
C MET A 29 4.48 38.62 9.63
N LYS A 30 4.00 39.81 10.03
CA LYS A 30 4.76 41.06 9.95
C LYS A 30 6.05 41.02 10.76
N ALA A 31 6.01 40.48 11.99
CA ALA A 31 7.20 40.33 12.82
C ALA A 31 8.24 39.39 12.18
N LEU A 32 7.81 38.24 11.69
CA LEU A 32 8.68 37.27 11.02
C LEU A 32 9.23 37.80 9.69
N MET A 33 8.43 38.59 8.95
CA MET A 33 8.88 39.28 7.74
C MET A 33 9.99 40.30 8.06
N GLY A 34 9.82 41.13 9.10
CA GLY A 34 10.85 42.06 9.55
C GLY A 34 12.16 41.34 9.92
N ARG A 35 12.05 40.25 10.67
CA ARG A 35 13.19 39.39 11.05
C ARG A 35 13.87 38.74 9.84
N PHE A 36 13.10 38.32 8.82
CA PHE A 36 13.60 37.77 7.57
C PHE A 36 14.46 38.78 6.81
N PHE A 37 13.94 39.99 6.61
CA PHE A 37 14.68 41.04 5.89
C PHE A 37 15.92 41.53 6.63
N ALA A 38 15.86 41.65 7.96
CA ALA A 38 17.03 41.98 8.76
C ALA A 38 18.13 40.92 8.63
N GLY A 39 17.75 39.63 8.61
CA GLY A 39 18.68 38.53 8.37
C GLY A 39 19.30 38.55 6.97
N CYS A 40 18.49 38.82 5.93
CA CYS A 40 18.97 38.95 4.56
C CYS A 40 19.98 40.09 4.43
N ALA A 41 19.69 41.26 5.03
CA ALA A 41 20.59 42.41 5.01
C ALA A 41 21.92 42.11 5.72
N ALA A 42 21.88 41.43 6.87
CA ALA A 42 23.08 41.00 7.60
C ALA A 42 23.95 40.02 6.78
N ASN A 43 23.32 39.24 5.89
CA ASN A 43 23.98 38.32 4.97
C ASN A 43 24.37 38.97 3.62
N GLY A 44 24.24 40.30 3.48
CA GLY A 44 24.62 41.03 2.26
C GLY A 44 23.64 40.87 1.08
N ILE A 45 22.41 40.41 1.33
CA ILE A 45 21.38 40.26 0.30
C ILE A 45 20.62 41.57 0.17
N ASP A 46 20.63 42.14 -1.04
CA ASP A 46 19.89 43.36 -1.36
C ASP A 46 18.37 43.21 -1.14
N ARG A 47 17.72 44.33 -0.81
CA ARG A 47 16.30 44.38 -0.48
C ARG A 47 15.41 43.87 -1.62
N GLU A 48 15.73 44.19 -2.87
CA GLU A 48 14.96 43.76 -4.03
C GLU A 48 15.01 42.23 -4.19
N LEU A 49 16.21 41.66 -4.06
CA LEU A 49 16.41 40.21 -4.09
C LEU A 49 15.72 39.52 -2.90
N ALA A 50 15.85 40.06 -1.69
CA ALA A 50 15.21 39.53 -0.50
C ALA A 50 13.67 39.53 -0.63
N THR A 51 13.08 40.57 -1.24
CA THR A 51 11.64 40.65 -1.49
C THR A 51 11.20 39.54 -2.44
N ARG A 52 11.89 39.35 -3.57
CA ARG A 52 11.59 38.28 -4.52
C ARG A 52 11.68 36.89 -3.90
N ILE A 53 12.71 36.64 -3.08
CA ILE A 53 12.85 35.36 -2.36
C ILE A 53 11.68 35.16 -1.38
N PHE A 54 11.30 36.19 -0.63
CA PHE A 54 10.19 36.11 0.31
C PHE A 54 8.86 35.82 -0.39
N GLU A 55 8.59 36.47 -1.52
CA GLU A 55 7.40 36.23 -2.34
C GLU A 55 7.36 34.79 -2.86
N GLN A 56 8.49 34.24 -3.30
CA GLN A 56 8.58 32.83 -3.69
C GLN A 56 8.25 31.90 -2.52
N ILE A 57 8.85 32.11 -1.34
CA ILE A 57 8.57 31.29 -0.15
C ILE A 57 7.08 31.37 0.21
N HIS A 58 6.50 32.56 0.15
CA HIS A 58 5.08 32.79 0.43
C HIS A 58 4.19 32.07 -0.59
N ALA A 59 4.47 32.17 -1.89
CA ALA A 59 3.74 31.46 -2.94
C ALA A 59 3.78 29.93 -2.76
N PHE A 60 4.95 29.38 -2.40
CA PHE A 60 5.12 27.95 -2.16
C PHE A 60 4.46 27.45 -0.88
N SER A 61 4.28 28.30 0.13
CA SER A 61 3.69 27.88 1.41
C SER A 61 2.25 27.34 1.30
N GLY A 62 1.50 27.72 0.27
CA GLY A 62 0.16 27.19 -0.02
C GLY A 62 0.15 25.75 -0.54
N TYR A 63 1.28 25.29 -1.11
CA TYR A 63 1.43 23.96 -1.72
C TYR A 63 2.58 23.15 -1.08
N GLY A 64 3.25 23.69 -0.08
CA GLY A 64 4.36 23.04 0.60
C GLY A 64 3.91 21.78 1.33
N PHE A 65 4.55 20.66 1.03
CA PHE A 65 4.20 19.36 1.60
C PHE A 65 5.30 18.85 2.53
N PRO A 66 4.98 18.17 3.65
CA PRO A 66 6.00 17.63 4.55
C PRO A 66 6.86 16.56 3.87
N GLU A 67 8.15 16.84 3.72
CA GLU A 67 9.10 15.94 3.06
C GLU A 67 9.19 14.58 3.78
N ALA A 68 9.28 14.59 5.11
CA ALA A 68 9.36 13.35 5.91
C ALA A 68 8.14 12.43 5.70
N HIS A 69 6.94 13.01 5.57
CA HIS A 69 5.73 12.24 5.27
C HIS A 69 5.75 11.74 3.82
N SER A 70 6.24 12.54 2.87
CA SER A 70 6.37 12.09 1.47
C SER A 70 7.32 10.91 1.35
N MET A 71 8.47 10.97 2.01
CA MET A 71 9.50 9.94 1.94
C MET A 71 9.03 8.61 2.51
N SER A 72 8.30 8.63 3.64
CA SER A 72 7.80 7.39 4.24
C SER A 72 6.79 6.68 3.33
N PHE A 73 5.88 7.41 2.68
CA PHE A 73 4.96 6.84 1.71
C PHE A 73 5.64 6.45 0.39
N ALA A 74 6.60 7.24 -0.09
CA ALA A 74 7.35 6.94 -1.30
C ALA A 74 8.10 5.60 -1.19
N LEU A 75 8.65 5.29 -0.01
CA LEU A 75 9.28 3.99 0.24
C LEU A 75 8.30 2.82 0.10
N LEU A 76 7.08 2.95 0.64
CA LEU A 76 6.04 1.92 0.52
C LEU A 76 5.59 1.72 -0.93
N VAL A 77 5.41 2.81 -1.68
CA VAL A 77 5.08 2.77 -3.10
C VAL A 77 6.20 2.10 -3.90
N TYR A 78 7.46 2.49 -3.64
CA TYR A 78 8.62 1.90 -4.30
C TYR A 78 8.73 0.41 -4.03
N ALA A 79 8.62 -0.02 -2.77
CA ALA A 79 8.66 -1.44 -2.40
C ALA A 79 7.53 -2.22 -3.07
N SER A 80 6.31 -1.67 -3.10
CA SER A 80 5.16 -2.29 -3.77
C SER A 80 5.37 -2.42 -5.28
N ALA A 81 5.88 -1.37 -5.93
CA ALA A 81 6.20 -1.37 -7.36
C ALA A 81 7.33 -2.37 -7.69
N TRP A 82 8.33 -2.49 -6.81
CA TRP A 82 9.40 -3.46 -6.95
C TRP A 82 8.86 -4.89 -6.89
N PHE A 83 8.00 -5.22 -5.91
CA PHE A 83 7.34 -6.54 -5.87
C PHE A 83 6.45 -6.78 -7.07
N LYS A 84 5.66 -5.78 -7.51
CA LYS A 84 4.83 -5.91 -8.72
C LYS A 84 5.68 -6.16 -9.97
N ARG A 85 6.88 -5.57 -10.07
CA ARG A 85 7.79 -5.75 -11.21
C ARG A 85 8.48 -7.12 -11.22
N TYR A 86 9.03 -7.54 -10.08
CA TYR A 86 9.92 -8.72 -10.03
C TYR A 86 9.23 -9.99 -9.53
N TYR A 87 8.18 -9.86 -8.71
CA TYR A 87 7.47 -10.98 -8.09
C TYR A 87 5.94 -10.79 -8.16
N PRO A 88 5.35 -10.57 -9.34
CA PRO A 88 3.94 -10.21 -9.48
C PRO A 88 2.97 -11.26 -8.91
N ALA A 89 3.30 -12.56 -9.03
CA ALA A 89 2.50 -13.64 -8.46
C ALA A 89 2.50 -13.58 -6.91
N ALA A 90 3.67 -13.43 -6.30
CA ALA A 90 3.82 -13.32 -4.85
C ALA A 90 3.14 -12.06 -4.30
N PHE A 91 3.29 -10.95 -5.02
CA PHE A 91 2.64 -9.68 -4.68
C PHE A 91 1.11 -9.83 -4.69
N CYS A 92 0.53 -10.41 -5.74
CA CYS A 92 -0.90 -10.68 -5.81
C CYS A 92 -1.37 -11.62 -4.70
N ALA A 93 -0.64 -12.72 -4.42
CA ALA A 93 -0.95 -13.62 -3.32
C ALA A 93 -1.00 -12.88 -1.97
N GLY A 94 -0.01 -12.02 -1.71
CA GLY A 94 0.02 -11.17 -0.50
C GLY A 94 -1.18 -10.24 -0.40
N LEU A 95 -1.54 -9.56 -1.50
CA LEU A 95 -2.71 -8.68 -1.55
C LEU A 95 -4.05 -9.42 -1.33
N LEU A 96 -4.16 -10.65 -1.82
CA LEU A 96 -5.34 -11.50 -1.61
C LEU A 96 -5.43 -11.97 -0.15
N ARG A 97 -4.28 -12.27 0.48
CA ARG A 97 -4.19 -12.65 1.91
C ARG A 97 -4.46 -11.51 2.87
N ALA A 98 -4.20 -10.26 2.46
CA ALA A 98 -4.41 -9.06 3.26
C ALA A 98 -5.85 -8.52 3.19
N GLN A 99 -6.78 -9.24 2.57
CA GLN A 99 -8.18 -8.82 2.47
C GLN A 99 -8.90 -8.88 3.83
N PRO A 100 -9.90 -8.00 4.07
CA PRO A 100 -10.41 -6.98 3.15
C PRO A 100 -9.51 -5.75 3.03
N MET A 101 -9.24 -5.30 1.80
CA MET A 101 -8.59 -4.02 1.51
C MET A 101 -9.54 -3.04 0.83
N GLY A 102 -9.52 -1.77 1.23
CA GLY A 102 -10.57 -0.79 0.89
C GLY A 102 -10.64 -0.30 -0.56
N PHE A 103 -9.68 -0.62 -1.42
CA PHE A 103 -9.61 -0.02 -2.77
C PHE A 103 -9.96 -0.96 -3.93
N TYR A 104 -9.58 -2.24 -3.87
CA TYR A 104 -9.73 -3.16 -5.00
C TYR A 104 -10.29 -4.51 -4.57
N SER A 105 -11.27 -5.01 -5.33
CA SER A 105 -11.82 -6.35 -5.11
C SER A 105 -10.79 -7.44 -5.41
N PRO A 106 -10.89 -8.62 -4.77
CA PRO A 106 -10.04 -9.78 -5.12
C PRO A 106 -10.06 -10.12 -6.62
N LEU A 107 -11.23 -10.00 -7.27
CA LEU A 107 -11.37 -10.23 -8.70
C LEU A 107 -10.54 -9.24 -9.54
N SER A 108 -10.55 -7.96 -9.16
CA SER A 108 -9.75 -6.92 -9.81
C SER A 108 -8.25 -7.20 -9.66
N LEU A 109 -7.81 -7.66 -8.49
CA LEU A 109 -6.41 -8.00 -8.23
C LEU A 109 -5.95 -9.20 -9.07
N VAL A 110 -6.79 -10.24 -9.19
CA VAL A 110 -6.50 -11.42 -10.01
C VAL A 110 -6.48 -11.05 -11.51
N ALA A 111 -7.40 -10.20 -11.96
CA ALA A 111 -7.42 -9.72 -13.33
C ALA A 111 -6.17 -8.89 -13.69
N ASP A 112 -5.76 -7.97 -12.81
CA ASP A 112 -4.51 -7.20 -12.98
C ASP A 112 -3.30 -8.14 -13.04
N ALA A 113 -3.21 -9.13 -12.15
CA ALA A 113 -2.12 -10.10 -12.16
C ALA A 113 -2.05 -10.88 -13.49
N ARG A 114 -3.20 -11.35 -14.00
CA ARG A 114 -3.30 -12.03 -15.31
C ARG A 114 -2.82 -11.14 -16.45
N TRP A 115 -3.23 -9.86 -16.47
CA TRP A 115 -2.77 -8.89 -17.47
C TRP A 115 -1.26 -8.65 -17.42
N HIS A 116 -0.64 -8.82 -16.24
CA HIS A 116 0.81 -8.73 -16.07
C HIS A 116 1.53 -10.08 -16.23
N GLY A 117 0.90 -11.08 -16.85
CA GLY A 117 1.51 -12.36 -17.20
C GLY A 117 1.65 -13.34 -16.03
N VAL A 118 0.92 -13.14 -14.93
CA VAL A 118 0.82 -14.13 -13.86
C VAL A 118 -0.13 -15.24 -14.30
N VAL A 119 0.36 -16.48 -14.25
CA VAL A 119 -0.50 -17.66 -14.37
C VAL A 119 -1.26 -17.83 -13.07
N THR A 120 -2.59 -17.77 -13.14
CA THR A 120 -3.46 -17.96 -11.98
C THR A 120 -4.24 -19.25 -12.15
N ARG A 121 -4.44 -19.98 -11.06
CA ARG A 121 -5.22 -21.19 -11.01
C ARG A 121 -6.35 -21.03 -10.01
N GLU A 122 -7.51 -21.54 -10.38
CA GLU A 122 -8.75 -21.45 -9.60
C GLU A 122 -8.63 -22.28 -8.31
N PRO A 123 -9.54 -22.09 -7.33
CA PRO A 123 -9.60 -22.99 -6.19
C PRO A 123 -9.76 -24.45 -6.63
N ASP A 124 -9.12 -25.34 -5.88
CA ASP A 124 -9.02 -26.77 -6.13
C ASP A 124 -8.95 -27.45 -4.76
N ILE A 125 -9.88 -28.37 -4.50
CA ILE A 125 -10.03 -29.03 -3.20
C ILE A 125 -8.75 -29.76 -2.76
N ASN A 126 -8.01 -30.33 -3.71
CA ASN A 126 -6.84 -31.16 -3.45
C ASN A 126 -5.52 -30.39 -3.51
N ALA A 127 -5.48 -29.22 -4.15
CA ALA A 127 -4.27 -28.43 -4.29
C ALA A 127 -4.27 -27.10 -3.51
N SER A 128 -5.44 -26.52 -3.23
CA SER A 128 -5.51 -25.18 -2.63
C SER A 128 -5.28 -25.20 -1.13
N LEU A 129 -4.63 -24.17 -0.62
CA LEU A 129 -4.58 -23.88 0.81
C LEU A 129 -5.80 -23.03 1.22
N VAL A 130 -5.89 -22.72 2.51
CA VAL A 130 -6.92 -21.82 3.06
C VAL A 130 -6.92 -20.49 2.32
N HIS A 131 -5.73 -19.88 2.19
CA HIS A 131 -5.54 -18.63 1.46
C HIS A 131 -4.73 -18.82 0.18
N ALA A 132 -4.71 -17.79 -0.65
CA ALA A 132 -3.96 -17.80 -1.90
C ALA A 132 -2.46 -18.09 -1.66
N ALA A 133 -1.89 -18.93 -2.50
CA ALA A 133 -0.53 -19.43 -2.37
C ALA A 133 0.18 -19.49 -3.72
N LEU A 134 1.50 -19.68 -3.67
CA LEU A 134 2.31 -19.93 -4.86
C LEU A 134 2.54 -21.42 -5.01
N GLU A 135 2.53 -21.89 -6.25
CA GLU A 135 2.88 -23.26 -6.58
C GLU A 135 3.76 -23.32 -7.84
N PRO A 136 4.52 -24.41 -8.05
CA PRO A 136 5.37 -24.54 -9.23
C PRO A 136 4.56 -24.38 -10.53
N GLY A 137 5.06 -23.47 -11.37
CA GLY A 137 4.51 -23.19 -12.70
C GLY A 137 5.65 -22.97 -13.67
N PRO A 138 6.25 -24.03 -14.24
CA PRO A 138 7.42 -23.90 -15.12
C PRO A 138 7.21 -22.99 -16.34
N ALA A 139 5.96 -22.89 -16.81
CA ALA A 139 5.56 -22.00 -17.91
C ALA A 139 5.19 -20.57 -17.47
N ALA A 140 5.19 -20.29 -16.16
CA ALA A 140 4.82 -18.99 -15.59
C ALA A 140 6.04 -18.10 -15.37
N THR A 141 5.82 -16.78 -15.42
CA THR A 141 6.85 -15.79 -15.10
C THR A 141 7.41 -16.02 -13.68
N GLY A 142 8.72 -16.21 -13.57
CA GLY A 142 9.38 -16.51 -12.30
C GLY A 142 9.20 -17.96 -11.80
N GLY A 143 8.69 -18.87 -12.66
CA GLY A 143 8.56 -20.30 -12.36
C GLY A 143 7.44 -20.66 -11.38
N VAL A 144 6.55 -19.72 -11.05
CA VAL A 144 5.47 -19.90 -10.07
C VAL A 144 4.12 -19.43 -10.60
N ALA A 145 3.08 -20.20 -10.29
CA ALA A 145 1.69 -19.84 -10.52
C ALA A 145 1.01 -19.42 -9.20
N LEU A 146 0.04 -18.53 -9.30
CA LEU A 146 -0.83 -18.14 -8.19
C LEU A 146 -2.00 -19.13 -8.09
N ARG A 147 -2.13 -19.86 -6.98
CA ARG A 147 -3.31 -20.66 -6.64
C ARG A 147 -4.23 -19.85 -5.74
N LEU A 148 -5.50 -19.73 -6.10
CA LEU A 148 -6.51 -19.14 -5.22
C LEU A 148 -6.81 -20.05 -4.03
N GLY A 149 -7.01 -19.46 -2.85
CA GLY A 149 -7.34 -20.21 -1.64
C GLY A 149 -8.81 -20.58 -1.56
N LEU A 150 -9.13 -21.64 -0.83
CA LEU A 150 -10.50 -22.12 -0.62
C LEU A 150 -11.37 -21.08 0.12
N ALA A 151 -10.78 -20.28 1.02
CA ALA A 151 -11.51 -19.25 1.76
C ALA A 151 -12.05 -18.12 0.87
N ALA A 152 -11.55 -17.99 -0.37
CA ALA A 152 -12.07 -17.03 -1.34
C ALA A 152 -13.39 -17.49 -1.99
N VAL A 153 -13.77 -18.76 -1.85
CA VAL A 153 -15.04 -19.28 -2.35
C VAL A 153 -16.15 -18.79 -1.42
N ARG A 154 -17.11 -18.05 -1.99
CA ARG A 154 -18.13 -17.28 -1.26
C ARG A 154 -18.86 -18.04 -0.16
N GLN A 155 -19.14 -19.33 -0.36
CA GLN A 155 -19.89 -20.15 0.60
C GLN A 155 -18.99 -20.96 1.55
N VAL A 156 -17.68 -21.03 1.30
CA VAL A 156 -16.74 -21.82 2.11
C VAL A 156 -16.27 -20.99 3.30
N GLY A 157 -15.66 -19.82 3.06
CA GLY A 157 -15.06 -19.02 4.13
C GLY A 157 -13.81 -19.67 4.74
N ALA A 158 -13.20 -19.01 5.74
CA ALA A 158 -11.93 -19.46 6.32
C ALA A 158 -12.08 -20.74 7.15
N ASP A 159 -13.07 -20.80 8.04
CA ASP A 159 -13.26 -21.91 8.98
C ASP A 159 -13.45 -23.25 8.26
N VAL A 160 -14.31 -23.28 7.22
CA VAL A 160 -14.53 -24.50 6.42
C VAL A 160 -13.29 -24.84 5.60
N ALA A 161 -12.62 -23.84 5.03
CA ALA A 161 -11.38 -24.06 4.28
C ALA A 161 -10.28 -24.65 5.17
N GLU A 162 -10.18 -24.25 6.43
CA GLU A 162 -9.25 -24.82 7.41
C GLU A 162 -9.57 -26.29 7.70
N THR A 163 -10.84 -26.61 7.93
CA THR A 163 -11.30 -28.00 8.14
C THR A 163 -10.96 -28.89 6.93
N ILE A 164 -11.28 -28.45 5.72
CA ILE A 164 -10.97 -29.18 4.47
C ILE A 164 -9.47 -29.43 4.35
N VAL A 165 -8.65 -28.39 4.55
CA VAL A 165 -7.19 -28.52 4.40
C VAL A 165 -6.60 -29.45 5.45
N ALA A 166 -7.03 -29.32 6.72
CA ALA A 166 -6.57 -30.17 7.81
C ALA A 166 -6.95 -31.65 7.59
N GLU A 167 -8.19 -31.92 7.18
CA GLU A 167 -8.66 -33.28 6.89
C GLU A 167 -7.92 -33.89 5.69
N ARG A 168 -7.71 -33.12 4.61
CA ARG A 168 -6.90 -33.56 3.47
C ARG A 168 -5.45 -33.89 3.85
N GLU A 169 -4.85 -33.09 4.73
CA GLU A 169 -3.47 -33.32 5.19
C GLU A 169 -3.36 -34.57 6.08
N ALA A 170 -4.38 -34.86 6.89
CA ALA A 170 -4.43 -36.04 7.75
C ALA A 170 -4.76 -37.33 6.99
N SER A 171 -5.73 -37.27 6.07
CA SER A 171 -6.36 -38.44 5.44
C SER A 171 -6.05 -38.60 3.95
N GLY A 172 -5.21 -37.72 3.39
CA GLY A 172 -4.85 -37.70 1.97
C GLY A 172 -5.88 -37.00 1.07
N PRO A 173 -5.65 -36.99 -0.25
CA PRO A 173 -6.50 -36.28 -1.21
C PRO A 173 -7.92 -36.88 -1.26
N TYR A 174 -8.91 -36.01 -1.51
CA TYR A 174 -10.29 -36.40 -1.75
C TYR A 174 -10.42 -37.10 -3.10
N GLY A 175 -10.99 -38.31 -3.09
CA GLY A 175 -11.19 -39.11 -4.30
C GLY A 175 -12.50 -38.82 -5.03
N SER A 176 -13.49 -38.28 -4.33
CA SER A 176 -14.82 -37.96 -4.88
C SER A 176 -15.56 -36.94 -4.02
N ILE A 177 -16.70 -36.47 -4.51
CA ILE A 177 -17.59 -35.60 -3.72
C ILE A 177 -18.22 -36.33 -2.53
N GLY A 178 -18.47 -37.64 -2.66
CA GLY A 178 -18.99 -38.48 -1.56
C GLY A 178 -17.97 -38.59 -0.43
N ASP A 179 -16.72 -38.80 -0.81
CA ASP A 179 -15.57 -38.85 0.11
C ASP A 179 -15.41 -37.52 0.87
N LEU A 180 -15.58 -36.38 0.19
CA LEU A 180 -15.60 -35.06 0.83
C LEU A 180 -16.76 -34.94 1.84
N THR A 181 -17.98 -35.33 1.46
CA THR A 181 -19.16 -35.22 2.34
C THR A 181 -19.08 -36.13 3.57
N GLU A 182 -18.48 -37.32 3.44
CA GLU A 182 -18.34 -38.27 4.54
C GLU A 182 -17.30 -37.78 5.55
N ARG A 183 -16.16 -37.27 5.07
CA ARG A 183 -15.05 -36.79 5.90
C ARG A 183 -15.31 -35.43 6.55
N ASP A 184 -16.04 -34.53 5.89
CA ASP A 184 -16.31 -33.15 6.36
C ASP A 184 -17.74 -32.97 6.91
N SER A 185 -18.35 -34.05 7.40
CA SER A 185 -19.74 -34.07 7.90
C SER A 185 -20.02 -33.19 9.13
N THR A 186 -19.01 -32.46 9.63
CA THR A 186 -19.13 -31.47 10.70
C THR A 186 -19.45 -30.05 10.20
N SER A 187 -19.35 -29.78 8.88
CA SER A 187 -19.61 -28.46 8.28
C SER A 187 -20.88 -28.47 7.41
N ASN A 188 -21.73 -27.45 7.56
CA ASN A 188 -23.00 -27.29 6.83
C ASN A 188 -22.85 -27.55 5.30
N PRO A 189 -23.56 -28.51 4.69
CA PRO A 189 -23.30 -28.96 3.31
C PRO A 189 -23.67 -27.95 2.19
N SER A 190 -24.13 -26.74 2.53
CA SER A 190 -24.56 -25.74 1.56
C SER A 190 -23.44 -25.23 0.62
N TRP A 191 -22.18 -25.26 1.06
CA TRP A 191 -21.04 -24.80 0.27
C TRP A 191 -20.56 -25.80 -0.79
N ILE A 192 -20.86 -27.09 -0.60
CA ILE A 192 -20.41 -28.18 -1.50
C ILE A 192 -20.92 -27.99 -2.92
N ARG A 193 -22.06 -27.30 -3.11
CA ARG A 193 -22.62 -26.96 -4.43
C ARG A 193 -21.90 -25.79 -5.14
N SER A 194 -20.97 -25.12 -4.46
CA SER A 194 -20.26 -23.93 -4.95
C SER A 194 -18.84 -24.24 -5.43
N ILE A 195 -18.43 -25.51 -5.37
CA ILE A 195 -17.15 -26.05 -5.85
C ILE A 195 -17.44 -26.88 -7.10
#